data_AF-A0A1M7R7I4-F1
#
_entry.id   AF-A0A1M7R7I4-F1
#
_cell.length_a   1.000
_cell.length_b   1.000
_cell.length_c   1.000
_cell.angle_alpha   90.00
_cell.angle_beta   90.00
_cell.angle_gamma   90.00
#
_symmetry.space_group_name_H-M   'P 1'
#
loop_
_entity.id
_entity.type
_entity.pdbx_description
1 polymer ?
#
loop_
_entity_poly.entity_id
_entity_poly.type
_entity_poly.pdbx_seq_one_letter_code
_entity_poly.pdbx_strand_id
1 'polypeptide(L)'
;MNKNFKVTKEMIQAAEDVFIAIAYSETIRPAIIEIQQNILKRFQYKVDEQASKARLREPIVTHERSYLMSDNDFSHYLTHLHKEYIMAGFKVEYGYCPLLIAEDIQRNAEKKLITVMESVSGISFDMIFMGPAPIVNKQKLIDIYLKLLASYCKNPFK
;
A
#
# COMPACT_ATOMS: atom_id res chain seq x y z
N MET A 1 -19.42 5.52 -26.42
CA MET A 1 -18.43 4.41 -26.34
C MET A 1 -17.89 4.14 -27.73
N ASN A 2 -16.57 4.27 -27.91
CA ASN A 2 -15.92 3.97 -29.18
C ASN A 2 -16.14 2.47 -29.49
N LYS A 3 -16.74 2.14 -30.65
CA LYS A 3 -17.16 0.76 -30.97
C LYS A 3 -16.00 -0.23 -31.20
N ASN A 4 -14.76 0.22 -31.14
CA ASN A 4 -13.55 -0.58 -31.38
C ASN A 4 -12.57 -0.49 -30.19
N PHE A 5 -12.99 -0.92 -29.01
CA PHE A 5 -12.04 -1.14 -27.91
C PHE A 5 -11.10 -2.29 -28.29
N LYS A 6 -9.84 -1.96 -28.59
CA LYS A 6 -8.80 -2.93 -28.94
C LYS A 6 -7.78 -2.99 -27.81
N VAL A 7 -7.80 -4.09 -27.08
CA VAL A 7 -6.87 -4.35 -25.99
C VAL A 7 -5.44 -4.47 -26.54
N THR A 8 -4.50 -3.75 -25.94
CA THR A 8 -3.07 -3.85 -26.25
C THR A 8 -2.36 -4.78 -25.27
N LYS A 9 -1.17 -5.27 -25.65
CA LYS A 9 -0.33 -6.06 -24.74
C LYS A 9 0.07 -5.29 -23.49
N GLU A 10 0.27 -3.98 -23.62
CA GLU A 10 0.64 -3.08 -22.52
C GLU A 10 -0.50 -2.94 -21.50
N MET A 11 -1.75 -2.85 -21.96
CA MET A 11 -2.93 -2.84 -21.08
C MET A 11 -3.06 -4.16 -20.31
N ILE A 12 -2.87 -5.29 -20.98
CA ILE A 12 -2.91 -6.62 -20.34
C ILE A 12 -1.82 -6.72 -19.28
N GLN A 13 -0.57 -6.38 -19.63
CA GLN A 13 0.54 -6.45 -18.69
C GLN A 13 0.31 -5.52 -17.48
N ALA A 14 -0.18 -4.30 -17.68
CA ALA A 14 -0.46 -3.40 -16.57
C ALA A 14 -1.55 -3.92 -15.64
N ALA A 15 -2.57 -4.61 -16.17
CA ALA A 15 -3.59 -5.25 -15.34
C ALA A 15 -3.02 -6.46 -14.56
N GLU A 16 -2.21 -7.30 -15.20
CA GLU A 16 -1.49 -8.41 -14.55
C GLU A 16 -0.58 -7.91 -13.43
N ASP A 17 0.18 -6.83 -13.68
CA ASP A 17 1.04 -6.18 -12.69
C ASP A 17 0.23 -5.73 -11.46
N VAL A 18 -0.97 -5.15 -11.67
CA VAL A 18 -1.87 -4.73 -10.58
C VAL A 18 -2.39 -5.94 -9.81
N PHE A 19 -2.83 -7.01 -10.47
CA PHE A 19 -3.29 -8.22 -9.78
C PHE A 19 -2.21 -8.83 -8.90
N ILE A 20 -0.97 -8.95 -9.42
CA ILE A 20 0.17 -9.46 -8.66
C ILE A 20 0.50 -8.54 -7.48
N ALA A 21 0.50 -7.22 -7.69
CA ALA A 21 0.84 -6.28 -6.64
C ALA A 21 -0.21 -6.25 -5.50
N ILE A 22 -1.50 -6.35 -5.84
CA ILE A 22 -2.58 -6.51 -4.85
C ILE A 22 -2.41 -7.82 -4.09
N ALA A 23 -2.19 -8.93 -4.81
CA ALA A 23 -2.00 -10.23 -4.16
C ALA A 23 -0.80 -10.21 -3.20
N TYR A 24 0.31 -9.60 -3.61
CA TYR A 24 1.51 -9.47 -2.79
C TYR A 24 1.27 -8.62 -1.54
N SER A 25 0.68 -7.42 -1.69
CA SER A 25 0.42 -6.53 -0.55
C SER A 25 -0.55 -7.15 0.45
N GLU A 26 -1.63 -7.77 -0.02
CA GLU A 26 -2.62 -8.43 0.83
C GLU A 26 -2.07 -9.69 1.50
N THR A 27 -1.15 -10.42 0.85
CA THR A 27 -0.51 -11.60 1.46
C THR A 27 0.37 -11.24 2.66
N ILE A 28 1.13 -10.15 2.57
CA ILE A 28 2.07 -9.78 3.63
C ILE A 28 1.44 -8.93 4.74
N ARG A 29 0.33 -8.23 4.43
CA ARG A 29 -0.32 -7.28 5.34
C ARG A 29 -0.61 -7.86 6.73
N PRO A 30 -1.23 -9.05 6.88
CA PRO A 30 -1.55 -9.59 8.21
C PRO A 30 -0.30 -9.82 9.08
N ALA A 31 0.74 -10.40 8.49
CA ALA A 31 1.98 -10.71 9.21
C ALA A 31 2.68 -9.43 9.69
N ILE A 32 2.75 -8.39 8.83
CA ILE A 32 3.41 -7.12 9.19
C ILE A 32 2.62 -6.37 10.28
N ILE A 33 1.29 -6.34 10.18
CA ILE A 33 0.43 -5.72 11.20
C ILE A 33 0.60 -6.44 12.54
N GLU A 34 0.60 -7.78 12.53
CA GLU A 34 0.78 -8.57 13.74
C GLU A 34 2.12 -8.28 14.42
N ILE A 35 3.23 -8.28 13.66
CA ILE A 35 4.56 -7.94 14.17
C ILE A 35 4.56 -6.55 14.82
N GLN A 36 4.02 -5.54 14.12
CA GLN A 36 3.95 -4.18 14.64
C GLN A 36 3.15 -4.10 15.93
N GLN A 37 1.98 -4.72 15.97
CA GLN A 37 1.14 -4.75 17.17
C GLN A 37 1.81 -5.48 18.33
N ASN A 38 2.51 -6.59 18.08
CA ASN A 38 3.20 -7.34 19.13
C ASN A 38 4.33 -6.52 19.77
N ILE A 39 5.10 -5.77 18.97
CA ILE A 39 6.13 -4.87 19.47
C ILE A 39 5.51 -3.73 20.29
N LEU A 40 4.44 -3.09 19.79
CA LEU A 40 3.74 -2.03 20.53
C LEU A 40 3.19 -2.54 21.87
N LYS A 41 2.57 -3.72 21.88
CA LYS A 41 2.07 -4.37 23.11
C LYS A 41 3.19 -4.73 24.07
N ARG A 42 4.34 -5.17 23.57
CA ARG A 42 5.49 -5.58 24.39
C ARG A 42 6.15 -4.40 25.10
N PHE A 43 6.36 -3.30 24.39
CA PHE A 43 7.14 -2.17 24.91
C PHE A 43 6.28 -1.02 25.45
N GLN A 44 4.97 -1.00 25.17
CA GLN A 44 4.02 -0.03 25.71
C GLN A 44 4.51 1.43 25.52
N TYR A 45 5.01 1.75 24.33
CA TYR A 45 5.47 3.09 23.99
C TYR A 45 4.39 4.12 24.25
N LYS A 46 4.79 5.32 24.65
CA LYS A 46 3.86 6.37 25.05
C LYS A 46 3.86 7.50 24.04
N VAL A 47 2.72 8.20 23.99
CA VAL A 47 2.64 9.48 23.28
C VAL A 47 3.63 10.45 23.91
N ASP A 48 4.49 11.02 23.07
CA ASP A 48 5.44 12.05 23.42
C ASP A 48 4.73 13.32 23.89
N GLU A 49 5.29 13.95 24.91
CA GLU A 49 4.69 15.12 25.54
C GLU A 49 4.69 16.34 24.59
N GLN A 50 5.65 16.40 23.66
CA GLN A 50 5.70 17.45 22.64
C GLN A 50 4.68 17.20 21.52
N ALA A 51 4.42 15.94 21.18
CA ALA A 51 3.43 15.55 20.17
C ALA A 51 1.97 15.77 20.63
N SER A 52 1.66 15.64 21.93
CA SER A 52 0.32 15.95 22.45
C SER A 52 0.27 16.29 23.93
N LYS A 53 -0.10 17.54 24.25
CA LYS A 53 -0.37 17.97 25.63
C LYS A 53 -1.65 17.37 26.23
N ALA A 54 -2.60 16.95 25.40
CA ALA A 54 -3.90 16.43 25.85
C ALA A 54 -3.90 14.92 26.11
N ARG A 55 -2.93 14.18 25.55
CA ARG A 55 -2.85 12.70 25.60
C ARG A 55 -1.55 12.22 26.24
N LEU A 56 -1.05 12.99 27.20
CA LEU A 56 0.21 12.71 27.88
C LEU A 56 0.20 11.28 28.41
N ARG A 57 1.18 10.49 27.95
CA ARG A 57 1.48 9.15 28.47
C ARG A 57 0.44 8.07 28.18
N GLU A 58 -0.50 8.32 27.27
CA GLU A 58 -1.33 7.24 26.71
C GLU A 58 -0.44 6.22 25.97
N PRO A 59 -0.67 4.90 26.14
CA PRO A 59 0.04 3.89 25.37
C PRO A 59 -0.37 3.93 23.90
N ILE A 60 0.61 3.78 23.02
CA ILE A 60 0.44 3.64 21.58
C ILE A 60 0.15 2.17 21.30
N VAL A 61 -1.12 1.87 21.04
CA VAL A 61 -1.61 0.50 20.83
C VAL A 61 -1.83 0.13 19.36
N THR A 62 -1.70 1.09 18.45
CA THR A 62 -1.83 0.88 16.99
C THR A 62 -0.67 1.53 16.23
N HIS A 63 -0.26 0.92 15.11
CA HIS A 63 0.91 1.37 14.36
C HIS A 63 0.69 2.72 13.67
N GLU A 64 -0.55 3.06 13.35
CA GLU A 64 -0.92 4.35 12.75
C GLU A 64 -0.63 5.51 13.69
N ARG A 65 -0.51 5.25 15.01
CA ARG A 65 -0.16 6.25 16.03
C ARG A 65 1.34 6.29 16.35
N SER A 66 2.17 5.51 15.66
CA SER A 66 3.63 5.47 15.92
C SER A 66 4.35 6.81 15.69
N TYR A 67 3.79 7.70 14.87
CA TYR A 67 4.29 9.07 14.68
C TYR A 67 4.18 9.95 15.94
N LEU A 68 3.46 9.49 16.97
CA LEU A 68 3.34 10.17 18.26
C LEU A 68 4.43 9.76 19.26
N MET A 69 5.34 8.84 18.91
CA MET A 69 6.45 8.45 19.76
C MET A 69 7.50 9.57 19.85
N SER A 70 8.28 9.56 20.93
CA SER A 70 9.52 10.33 20.96
C SER A 70 10.52 9.75 19.95
N ASP A 71 11.48 10.55 19.46
CA ASP A 71 12.50 10.05 18.53
C ASP A 71 13.28 8.85 19.08
N ASN A 72 13.56 8.85 20.39
CA ASN A 72 14.25 7.75 21.06
C ASN A 72 13.41 6.46 21.07
N ASP A 73 12.13 6.57 21.43
CA ASP A 73 11.20 5.44 21.42
C ASP A 73 10.96 4.94 19.99
N PHE A 74 10.86 5.84 19.01
CA PHE A 74 10.68 5.49 17.61
C PHE A 74 11.91 4.76 17.04
N SER A 75 13.12 5.21 17.37
CA SER A 75 14.36 4.52 16.99
C SER A 75 14.45 3.11 17.60
N HIS A 76 14.08 2.98 18.88
CA HIS A 76 13.98 1.68 19.55
C HIS A 76 12.93 0.78 18.88
N TYR A 77 11.76 1.33 18.56
CA TYR A 77 10.69 0.65 17.83
C TYR A 77 11.15 0.13 16.46
N LEU A 78 11.80 0.97 15.66
CA LEU A 78 12.34 0.59 14.34
C LEU A 78 13.39 -0.52 14.45
N THR A 79 14.24 -0.47 15.47
CA THR A 79 15.24 -1.52 15.72
C THR A 79 14.60 -2.88 15.98
N HIS A 80 13.54 -2.93 16.78
CA HIS A 80 12.83 -4.19 17.04
C HIS A 80 12.02 -4.65 15.84
N LEU A 81 11.37 -3.72 15.12
CA LEU A 81 10.66 -4.06 13.88
C LEU A 81 11.58 -4.72 12.88
N HIS A 82 12.74 -4.11 12.62
CA HIS A 82 13.68 -4.64 11.65
C HIS A 82 14.14 -6.06 12.03
N LYS A 83 14.45 -6.31 13.31
CA LYS A 83 14.81 -7.65 13.79
C LYS A 83 13.70 -8.67 13.51
N GLU A 84 12.46 -8.36 13.88
CA GLU A 84 11.31 -9.24 13.65
C GLU A 84 11.04 -9.46 12.15
N TYR A 85 11.23 -8.43 11.32
CA TYR A 85 11.09 -8.57 9.87
C TYR A 85 12.12 -9.55 9.28
N ILE A 86 13.39 -9.43 9.66
CA ILE A 86 14.43 -10.37 9.23
C ILE A 86 14.13 -11.79 9.73
N MET A 87 13.68 -11.94 10.99
CA MET A 87 13.31 -13.24 11.56
C MET A 87 12.12 -13.89 10.86
N ALA A 88 11.15 -13.09 10.40
CA ALA A 88 10.02 -13.54 9.60
C ALA A 88 10.37 -13.80 8.11
N GLY A 89 11.66 -13.66 7.74
CA GLY A 89 12.16 -13.98 6.39
C GLY A 89 12.02 -12.84 5.38
N PHE A 90 11.61 -11.64 5.82
CA PHE A 90 11.57 -10.48 4.93
C PHE A 90 12.99 -9.95 4.67
N LYS A 91 13.25 -9.57 3.42
CA LYS A 91 14.50 -8.93 3.01
C LYS A 91 14.23 -7.44 2.83
N VAL A 92 14.49 -6.65 3.86
CA VAL A 92 14.28 -5.20 3.86
C VAL A 92 15.43 -4.47 4.52
N GLU A 93 15.67 -3.24 4.10
CA GLU A 93 16.66 -2.36 4.71
C GLU A 93 16.19 -1.84 6.08
N TYR A 94 17.13 -1.36 6.89
CA TYR A 94 16.79 -0.74 8.17
C TYR A 94 15.91 0.50 7.96
N GLY A 95 14.86 0.64 8.76
CA GLY A 95 13.89 1.73 8.65
C GLY A 95 12.81 1.52 7.57
N TYR A 96 12.92 0.48 6.74
CA TYR A 96 11.93 0.16 5.73
C TYR A 96 10.88 -0.82 6.26
N CYS A 97 9.62 -0.55 5.95
CA CYS A 97 8.50 -1.44 6.24
C CYS A 97 8.17 -2.30 5.00
N PRO A 98 8.20 -3.65 5.10
CA PRO A 98 7.86 -4.53 3.98
C PRO A 98 6.47 -4.24 3.39
N LEU A 99 5.48 -3.94 4.24
CA LEU A 99 4.14 -3.59 3.80
C LEU A 99 4.12 -2.29 3.00
N LEU A 100 4.84 -1.24 3.45
CA LEU A 100 4.90 0.03 2.70
C LEU A 100 5.59 -0.13 1.34
N ILE A 101 6.60 -1.01 1.24
CA ILE A 101 7.23 -1.36 -0.04
C ILE A 101 6.22 -2.03 -0.97
N ALA A 102 5.46 -3.02 -0.48
CA ALA A 102 4.46 -3.70 -1.30
C ALA A 102 3.32 -2.77 -1.74
N GLU A 103 2.85 -1.90 -0.84
CA GLU A 103 1.86 -0.88 -1.18
C GLU A 103 2.40 0.13 -2.20
N ASP A 104 3.70 0.43 -2.19
CA ASP A 104 4.32 1.27 -3.22
C ASP A 104 4.32 0.60 -4.59
N ILE A 105 4.69 -0.68 -4.64
CA ILE A 105 4.61 -1.49 -5.86
C ILE A 105 3.17 -1.48 -6.40
N GLN A 106 2.17 -1.66 -5.54
CA GLN A 106 0.75 -1.57 -5.93
C GLN A 106 0.38 -0.19 -6.47
N ARG A 107 0.74 0.90 -5.77
CA ARG A 107 0.45 2.26 -6.25
C ARG A 107 1.08 2.53 -7.61
N ASN A 108 2.30 2.06 -7.83
CA ASN A 108 3.00 2.23 -9.10
C ASN A 108 2.34 1.41 -10.24
N ALA A 109 1.92 0.18 -9.96
CA ALA A 109 1.17 -0.65 -10.91
C ALA A 109 -0.19 -0.02 -11.26
N GLU A 110 -0.93 0.47 -10.26
CA GLU A 110 -2.21 1.16 -10.46
C GLU A 110 -2.04 2.42 -11.33
N LYS A 111 -1.00 3.23 -11.05
CA LYS A 111 -0.68 4.41 -11.84
C LYS A 111 -0.39 4.04 -13.30
N LYS A 112 0.43 3.00 -13.52
CA LYS A 112 0.74 2.50 -14.87
C LYS A 112 -0.53 2.05 -15.60
N LEU A 113 -1.43 1.33 -14.92
CA LEU A 113 -2.71 0.90 -15.49
C LEU A 113 -3.56 2.10 -15.91
N ILE A 114 -3.66 3.14 -15.08
CA ILE A 114 -4.38 4.38 -15.43
C ILE A 114 -3.77 5.03 -16.67
N THR A 115 -2.45 5.17 -16.71
CA THR A 115 -1.75 5.79 -17.84
C THR A 115 -1.98 5.05 -19.15
N VAL A 116 -1.88 3.73 -19.20
CA VAL A 116 -2.10 2.97 -20.45
C VAL A 116 -3.57 2.95 -20.88
N MET A 117 -4.50 3.08 -19.92
CA MET A 117 -5.94 3.12 -20.16
C MET A 117 -6.48 4.52 -20.47
N GLU A 118 -5.67 5.57 -20.37
CA GLU A 118 -6.07 6.96 -20.62
C GLU A 118 -6.64 7.14 -22.04
N SER A 119 -6.04 6.50 -23.04
CA SER A 119 -6.54 6.52 -24.44
C SER A 119 -7.94 5.92 -24.62
N VAL A 120 -8.39 5.10 -23.66
CA VAL A 120 -9.69 4.41 -23.68
C VAL A 120 -10.74 5.25 -22.94
N SER A 121 -10.37 5.79 -21.78
CA SER A 121 -11.28 6.49 -20.88
C SER A 121 -11.32 8.00 -21.08
N GLY A 122 -10.25 8.59 -21.61
CA GLY A 122 -9.99 10.03 -21.60
C GLY A 122 -9.66 10.59 -20.20
N ILE A 123 -9.38 9.73 -19.21
CA ILE A 123 -9.11 10.12 -17.82
C ILE A 123 -7.63 9.88 -17.52
N SER A 124 -6.89 10.96 -17.32
CA SER A 124 -5.50 10.89 -16.87
C SER A 124 -5.39 10.71 -15.34
N PHE A 125 -4.21 10.33 -14.87
CA PHE A 125 -3.96 10.22 -13.43
C PHE A 125 -4.19 11.55 -12.70
N ASP A 126 -3.71 12.67 -13.26
CA ASP A 126 -3.84 14.00 -12.65
C ASP A 126 -5.29 14.45 -12.59
N MET A 127 -6.11 14.14 -13.60
CA MET A 127 -7.54 14.47 -13.60
C MET A 127 -8.28 13.84 -12.41
N ILE A 128 -7.88 12.64 -11.97
CA ILE A 128 -8.49 11.96 -10.82
C ILE A 128 -8.23 12.75 -9.53
N PHE A 129 -7.02 13.28 -9.36
CA PHE A 129 -6.61 14.00 -8.15
C PHE A 129 -7.12 15.44 -8.08
N MET A 130 -7.51 16.02 -9.21
CA MET A 130 -8.19 17.31 -9.28
C MET A 130 -9.69 17.22 -9.02
N GLY A 131 -10.26 16.02 -9.00
CA GLY A 131 -11.69 15.77 -8.79
C GLY A 131 -12.09 15.61 -7.31
N PRO A 132 -13.40 15.60 -7.03
CA PRO A 132 -13.91 15.29 -5.69
C PRO A 132 -13.61 13.82 -5.33
N ALA A 133 -13.30 13.53 -4.07
CA ALA A 133 -13.04 12.18 -3.57
C ALA A 133 -12.00 11.37 -4.40
N PRO A 134 -10.78 11.91 -4.58
CA PRO A 134 -9.79 11.37 -5.52
C PRO A 134 -9.40 9.91 -5.24
N ILE A 135 -9.26 9.54 -3.96
CA ILE A 135 -8.90 8.17 -3.55
C ILE A 135 -10.00 7.17 -3.95
N VAL A 136 -11.26 7.51 -3.67
CA VAL A 136 -12.42 6.65 -3.98
C VAL A 136 -12.58 6.50 -5.49
N ASN A 137 -12.42 7.59 -6.24
CA ASN A 137 -12.54 7.57 -7.70
C ASN A 137 -11.40 6.78 -8.35
N LYS A 138 -10.17 6.90 -7.84
CA LYS A 138 -9.04 6.07 -8.28
C LYS A 138 -9.38 4.58 -8.14
N GLN A 139 -9.85 4.16 -6.97
CA GLN A 139 -10.20 2.76 -6.71
C GLN A 139 -11.30 2.24 -7.64
N LYS A 140 -12.37 3.02 -7.84
CA LYS A 140 -13.45 2.67 -8.78
C LYS A 140 -12.93 2.53 -10.21
N LEU A 141 -12.06 3.43 -10.64
CA LEU A 141 -11.51 3.41 -11.99
C LEU A 141 -10.63 2.19 -12.24
N ILE A 142 -9.76 1.86 -11.28
CA ILE A 142 -8.95 0.64 -11.30
C ILE A 142 -9.84 -0.60 -11.38
N ASP A 143 -10.87 -0.71 -10.53
CA ASP A 143 -11.82 -1.84 -10.55
C ASP A 143 -12.50 -2.00 -11.92
N ILE A 144 -12.94 -0.90 -12.54
CA ILE A 144 -13.51 -0.91 -13.89
C ILE A 144 -12.50 -1.42 -14.92
N TYR A 145 -11.26 -0.92 -14.91
CA TYR A 145 -10.22 -1.33 -15.85
C TYR A 145 -9.83 -2.80 -15.67
N LEU A 146 -9.69 -3.26 -14.44
CA LEU A 146 -9.40 -4.66 -14.15
C LEU A 146 -10.54 -5.56 -14.64
N LYS A 147 -11.81 -5.21 -14.40
CA LYS A 147 -12.97 -5.96 -14.93
C LYS A 147 -12.99 -6.03 -16.45
N LEU A 148 -12.59 -4.95 -17.13
CA LEU A 148 -12.53 -4.89 -18.59
C LEU A 148 -11.40 -5.77 -19.16
N LEU A 149 -10.28 -5.88 -18.45
CA LEU A 149 -9.07 -6.56 -18.90
C LEU A 149 -8.92 -7.99 -18.36
N ALA A 150 -9.69 -8.38 -17.34
CA ALA A 150 -9.54 -9.65 -16.63
C ALA A 150 -9.59 -10.89 -17.54
N SER A 151 -10.45 -10.89 -18.57
CA SER A 151 -10.57 -12.02 -19.51
C SER A 151 -9.38 -12.16 -20.47
N TYR A 152 -8.53 -11.14 -20.58
CA TYR A 152 -7.34 -11.13 -21.42
C TYR A 152 -6.05 -11.43 -20.64
N CYS A 153 -6.10 -11.31 -19.31
CA CYS A 153 -4.98 -11.61 -18.43
C CYS A 153 -4.79 -13.12 -18.35
N LYS A 154 -3.54 -13.58 -18.40
CA LYS A 154 -3.21 -14.98 -18.14
C LYS A 154 -3.36 -15.22 -16.65
N ASN A 155 -3.85 -16.40 -16.27
CA ASN A 155 -3.80 -16.82 -14.88
C ASN A 155 -2.36 -17.25 -14.56
N PRO A 156 -1.60 -16.52 -13.71
CA PRO A 156 -0.23 -16.90 -13.38
C PRO A 156 -0.15 -18.13 -12.46
N PHE A 157 -1.28 -18.61 -11.95
CA PHE A 157 -1.41 -19.78 -11.06
C PHE A 157 -1.98 -21.02 -11.75
N LYS A 158 -2.07 -21.02 -13.09
CA LYS A 158 -2.43 -22.19 -13.90
C LYS A 158 -1.24 -22.74 -14.66
#